data_AF-A0ABD3AWQ8-F1
#
_entry.id   AF-A0ABD3AWQ8-F1
#
_cell.length_a   1.000
_cell.length_b   1.000
_cell.length_c   1.000
_cell.angle_alpha   90.00
_cell.angle_beta   90.00
_cell.angle_gamma   90.00
#
_symmetry.space_group_name_H-M   'P 1'
#
loop_
_entity.id
_entity.type
_entity.pdbx_description
1 polymer ?
#
loop_
_entity_poly.entity_id
_entity_poly.type
_entity_poly.pdbx_seq_one_letter_code
_entity_poly.pdbx_strand_id
1 'polypeptide(L)'
;MYHKPSIRELLLDIAKQVGLQKGKFKDPIEANLIAYLRGKRYLVFLDDIWYTKTWDAIKFGFPSNPKIGSRIVFTSRNTSVGRYIGGESSLPLLQPLNQENSWKLFSKMVMTSEGNTMDLLQELEYLGKQIVEKCGGIPLAIVVTEGMLRERELSVQAWSLVLKSIGQEEKHDEFSKVFSI
;
A
#
# COMPACT_ATOMS: atom_id res chain seq x y z
N MET A 1 -5.11 -15.52 -10.65
CA MET A 1 -3.68 -15.65 -10.97
C MET A 1 -3.16 -14.27 -11.35
N TYR A 2 -2.21 -13.71 -10.60
CA TYR A 2 -1.61 -12.42 -10.93
C TYR A 2 -0.64 -12.61 -12.09
N HIS A 3 -0.96 -12.07 -13.27
CA HIS A 3 -0.04 -12.09 -14.40
C HIS A 3 1.00 -10.98 -14.20
N LYS A 4 2.25 -11.34 -13.98
CA LYS A 4 3.33 -10.35 -13.87
C LYS A 4 3.57 -9.75 -15.26
N PRO A 5 3.35 -8.44 -15.48
CA PRO A 5 3.55 -7.84 -16.78
C PRO A 5 5.01 -8.00 -17.21
N SER A 6 5.21 -8.30 -18.48
CA SER A 6 6.53 -8.28 -19.09
C SER A 6 7.11 -6.85 -19.05
N ILE A 7 8.44 -6.74 -19.09
CA ILE A 7 9.12 -5.43 -19.16
C ILE A 7 8.60 -4.61 -20.35
N ARG A 8 8.33 -5.28 -21.48
CA ARG A 8 7.78 -4.64 -22.68
C ARG A 8 6.40 -4.03 -22.41
N GLU A 9 5.51 -4.76 -21.76
CA GLU A 9 4.17 -4.25 -21.41
C GLU A 9 4.25 -3.07 -20.44
N LEU A 10 5.15 -3.14 -19.45
CA LEU A 10 5.39 -2.03 -18.53
C LEU A 10 5.88 -0.78 -19.25
N LEU A 11 6.84 -0.90 -20.17
CA LEU A 11 7.33 0.23 -20.96
C LEU A 11 6.24 0.80 -21.88
N LEU A 12 5.42 -0.05 -22.50
CA LEU A 12 4.28 0.39 -23.31
C LEU A 12 3.23 1.11 -22.47
N ASP A 13 3.00 0.65 -21.25
CA ASP A 13 2.05 1.25 -20.33
C ASP A 13 2.52 2.62 -19.87
N ILE A 14 3.77 2.73 -19.41
CA ILE A 14 4.43 4.02 -19.10
C ILE A 14 4.30 4.96 -20.30
N ALA A 15 4.63 4.49 -21.51
CA ALA A 15 4.58 5.29 -22.72
C ALA A 15 3.17 5.85 -22.98
N LYS A 16 2.13 5.03 -22.85
CA LYS A 16 0.74 5.50 -22.98
C LYS A 16 0.39 6.52 -21.91
N GLN A 17 0.74 6.26 -20.65
CA GLN A 17 0.40 7.12 -19.52
C GLN A 17 1.10 8.49 -19.59
N VAL A 18 2.34 8.56 -20.10
CA VAL A 18 3.02 9.84 -20.34
C VAL A 18 2.52 10.58 -21.60
N GLY A 19 1.57 10.01 -22.33
CA GLY A 19 0.93 10.62 -23.49
C GLY A 19 1.59 10.31 -24.84
N LEU A 20 2.48 9.31 -24.92
CA LEU A 20 3.02 8.85 -26.20
C LEU A 20 1.94 8.03 -26.94
N GLN A 21 1.44 8.59 -28.05
CA GLN A 21 0.32 8.01 -28.80
C GLN A 21 0.63 6.65 -29.43
N LYS A 22 -0.39 5.77 -29.45
CA LYS A 22 -0.35 4.47 -30.15
C LYS A 22 -0.02 4.67 -31.63
N GLY A 23 0.95 3.91 -32.16
CA GLY A 23 1.43 4.00 -33.54
C GLY A 23 2.78 4.71 -33.72
N LYS A 24 3.30 5.38 -32.69
CA LYS A 24 4.66 5.95 -32.68
C LYS A 24 5.70 5.05 -32.00
N PHE A 25 5.32 3.85 -31.56
CA PHE A 25 6.23 2.90 -30.93
C PHE A 25 7.03 2.16 -32.00
N LYS A 26 8.34 2.39 -32.04
CA LYS A 26 9.30 1.53 -32.77
C LYS A 26 10.13 0.79 -31.75
N ASP A 27 10.49 -0.47 -31.96
CA ASP A 27 11.45 -1.11 -31.06
C ASP A 27 12.84 -0.46 -31.27
N PRO A 28 13.62 -0.19 -30.19
CA PRO A 28 13.27 -0.41 -28.78
C PRO A 28 12.37 0.71 -28.20
N ILE A 29 11.41 0.34 -27.34
CA ILE A 29 10.41 1.26 -26.76
C ILE A 29 11.08 2.39 -25.96
N GLU A 30 12.16 2.06 -25.26
CA GLU A 30 13.02 2.94 -24.47
C GLU A 30 13.48 4.16 -25.27
N ALA A 31 13.86 3.97 -26.54
CA ALA A 31 14.31 5.06 -27.40
C ALA A 31 13.18 6.07 -27.68
N ASN A 32 11.94 5.60 -27.86
CA ASN A 32 10.79 6.49 -28.05
C ASN A 32 10.46 7.25 -26.78
N LEU A 33 10.50 6.58 -25.62
CA LEU A 33 10.33 7.23 -24.32
C LEU A 33 11.38 8.31 -24.09
N ILE A 34 12.66 8.02 -24.34
CA ILE A 34 13.74 9.01 -24.24
C ILE A 34 13.45 10.20 -25.17
N ALA A 35 13.17 9.94 -26.44
CA ALA A 35 12.93 11.00 -27.43
C ALA A 35 11.73 11.86 -27.03
N TYR A 36 10.67 11.25 -26.52
CA TYR A 36 9.45 11.94 -26.14
C TYR A 36 9.59 12.73 -24.83
N LEU A 37 10.29 12.20 -23.84
CA LEU A 37 10.48 12.81 -22.53
C LEU A 37 11.63 13.84 -22.51
N ARG A 38 12.51 13.83 -23.52
CA ARG A 38 13.62 14.78 -23.63
C ARG A 38 13.10 16.22 -23.64
N GLY A 39 13.68 17.07 -22.79
CA GLY A 39 13.27 18.46 -22.67
C GLY A 39 12.00 18.69 -21.83
N LYS A 40 11.33 17.63 -21.36
CA LYS A 40 10.06 17.72 -20.62
C LYS A 40 10.23 17.39 -19.16
N ARG A 41 9.50 18.11 -18.31
CA ARG A 41 9.34 17.77 -16.90
C ARG A 41 8.29 16.68 -16.76
N TYR A 42 8.64 15.60 -16.07
CA TYR A 42 7.75 14.46 -15.85
C TYR A 42 7.84 13.96 -14.41
N LEU A 43 6.74 13.39 -13.92
CA LEU A 43 6.64 12.63 -12.69
C LEU A 43 6.08 11.26 -13.05
N VAL A 44 6.81 10.18 -12.74
CA VAL A 44 6.37 8.81 -12.97
C VAL A 44 6.33 8.09 -11.64
N PHE A 45 5.19 7.47 -11.35
CA PHE A 45 4.99 6.66 -10.16
C PHE A 45 4.99 5.17 -10.55
N LEU A 46 5.91 4.39 -9.98
CA LEU A 46 6.04 2.96 -10.23
C LEU A 46 5.69 2.20 -8.95
N ASP A 47 4.52 1.58 -8.93
CA ASP A 47 4.06 0.86 -7.75
C ASP A 47 4.66 -0.56 -7.68
N ASP A 48 5.00 -0.99 -6.47
CA ASP A 48 5.36 -2.36 -6.09
C ASP A 48 6.54 -2.98 -6.87
N ILE A 49 7.70 -2.32 -6.84
CA ILE A 49 8.94 -2.86 -7.44
C ILE A 49 9.61 -3.87 -6.49
N TRP A 50 9.53 -5.15 -6.84
CA TRP A 50 10.07 -6.24 -6.01
C TRP A 50 11.56 -6.52 -6.21
N TYR A 51 12.13 -6.21 -7.38
CA TYR A 51 13.49 -6.62 -7.74
C TYR A 51 14.26 -5.50 -8.44
N THR A 52 15.55 -5.38 -8.16
CA THR A 52 16.47 -4.43 -8.82
C THR A 52 16.52 -4.63 -10.33
N LYS A 53 16.50 -5.89 -10.80
CA LYS A 53 16.45 -6.23 -12.22
C LYS A 53 15.26 -5.60 -12.98
N THR A 54 14.14 -5.37 -12.30
CA THR A 54 12.98 -4.71 -12.93
C THR A 54 13.33 -3.25 -13.25
N TRP A 55 13.97 -2.56 -12.31
CA TRP A 55 14.47 -1.20 -12.50
C TRP A 55 15.55 -1.14 -13.59
N ASP A 56 16.53 -2.04 -13.54
CA ASP A 56 17.60 -2.08 -14.54
C ASP A 56 17.08 -2.24 -15.98
N ALA A 57 15.98 -2.97 -16.14
CA ALA A 57 15.36 -3.18 -17.44
C ALA A 57 14.60 -1.96 -17.96
N ILE A 58 14.02 -1.12 -17.09
CA ILE A 58 13.18 0.03 -17.53
C ILE A 58 13.88 1.39 -17.43
N LYS A 59 14.95 1.52 -16.62
CA LYS A 59 15.61 2.82 -16.36
C LYS A 59 16.10 3.52 -17.63
N PHE A 60 16.44 2.73 -18.65
CA PHE A 60 16.89 3.25 -19.95
C PHE A 60 15.79 3.92 -20.77
N GLY A 61 14.52 3.83 -20.37
CA GLY A 61 13.43 4.62 -20.97
C GLY A 61 13.40 6.08 -20.52
N PHE A 62 14.16 6.47 -19.49
CA PHE A 62 14.04 7.78 -18.86
C PHE A 62 15.26 8.68 -19.14
N PRO A 63 15.08 9.91 -19.66
CA PRO A 63 16.18 10.85 -19.82
C PRO A 63 16.76 11.30 -18.48
N SER A 64 18.08 11.21 -18.33
CA SER A 64 18.80 11.86 -17.23
C SER A 64 19.11 13.32 -17.61
N ASN A 65 18.33 14.26 -17.07
CA ASN A 65 18.67 15.68 -17.15
C ASN A 65 18.32 16.37 -15.83
N PRO A 66 19.31 16.70 -14.98
CA PRO A 66 19.07 17.26 -13.65
C PRO A 66 18.43 18.65 -13.69
N LYS A 67 18.52 19.37 -14.82
CA LYS A 67 17.99 20.75 -14.95
C LYS A 67 16.47 20.82 -15.12
N ILE A 68 15.83 19.71 -15.49
CA ILE A 68 14.42 19.70 -15.89
C ILE A 68 13.47 19.39 -14.72
N GLY A 69 14.02 19.01 -13.55
CA GLY A 69 13.22 18.78 -12.34
C GLY A 69 12.28 17.58 -12.43
N SER A 70 12.56 16.63 -13.33
CA SER A 70 11.84 15.37 -13.44
C SER A 70 12.10 14.45 -12.23
N ARG A 71 11.12 13.62 -11.89
CA ARG A 71 11.18 12.69 -10.76
C ARG A 71 10.57 11.35 -11.11
N ILE A 72 11.14 10.29 -10.56
CA ILE A 72 10.57 8.95 -10.54
C ILE A 72 10.39 8.60 -9.08
N VAL A 73 9.16 8.25 -8.71
CA VAL A 73 8.80 7.79 -7.38
C VAL A 73 8.41 6.33 -7.53
N PHE A 74 8.86 5.47 -6.64
CA PHE A 74 8.45 4.08 -6.64
C PHE A 74 8.20 3.60 -5.22
N THR A 75 7.39 2.56 -5.10
CA THR A 75 7.16 1.86 -3.83
C THR A 75 7.79 0.47 -3.92
N SER A 76 8.24 -0.03 -2.78
CA SER A 76 8.82 -1.37 -2.66
C SER A 76 8.64 -1.84 -1.22
N ARG A 77 8.34 -3.13 -1.06
CA ARG A 77 8.37 -3.81 0.25
C ARG A 77 9.79 -4.20 0.67
N ASN A 78 10.74 -4.17 -0.26
CA ASN A 78 12.13 -4.52 -0.03
C ASN A 78 13.01 -3.26 0.04
N THR A 79 13.49 -2.95 1.23
CA THR A 79 14.35 -1.78 1.50
C THR A 79 15.66 -1.82 0.70
N SER A 80 16.18 -3.02 0.39
CA SER A 80 17.40 -3.18 -0.41
C SER A 80 17.20 -2.75 -1.87
N VAL A 81 16.01 -2.98 -2.44
CA VAL A 81 15.64 -2.46 -3.77
C VAL A 81 15.59 -0.94 -3.73
N GLY A 82 14.99 -0.40 -2.67
CA GLY A 82 14.97 1.04 -2.43
C GLY A 82 16.37 1.66 -2.44
N ARG A 83 17.28 1.10 -1.62
CA ARG A 83 18.68 1.54 -1.51
C ARG A 83 19.40 1.49 -2.84
N TYR A 84 19.20 0.41 -3.59
CA TYR A 84 19.83 0.22 -4.89
C TYR A 84 19.42 1.31 -5.90
N ILE A 85 18.14 1.69 -5.93
CA ILE A 85 17.60 2.61 -6.94
C ILE A 85 17.81 4.07 -6.53
N GLY A 86 17.46 4.43 -5.30
CA GLY A 86 17.42 5.82 -4.83
C GLY A 86 18.60 6.26 -3.97
N GLY A 87 19.42 5.32 -3.49
CA GLY A 87 20.42 5.57 -2.44
C GLY A 87 19.80 5.78 -1.05
N GLU A 88 20.64 5.88 -0.03
CA GLU A 88 20.20 5.96 1.38
C GLU A 88 19.33 7.20 1.67
N SER A 89 19.64 8.32 1.04
CA SER A 89 18.96 9.61 1.25
C SER A 89 17.58 9.70 0.60
N SER A 90 17.19 8.74 -0.25
CA SER A 90 15.91 8.75 -0.97
C SER A 90 14.91 7.72 -0.45
N LEU A 91 15.10 7.22 0.79
CA LEU A 91 14.28 6.16 1.37
C LEU A 91 13.44 6.62 2.56
N PRO A 92 12.26 7.23 2.31
CA PRO A 92 11.28 7.39 3.37
C PRO A 92 10.71 6.01 3.73
N LEU A 93 11.22 5.43 4.84
CA LEU A 93 10.64 4.21 5.40
C LEU A 93 9.29 4.54 6.04
N LEU A 94 8.21 4.00 5.50
CA LEU A 94 6.88 4.15 6.07
C LEU A 94 6.87 3.52 7.47
N GLN A 95 6.45 4.30 8.45
CA GLN A 95 6.27 3.86 9.83
C GLN A 95 4.82 3.44 10.06
N PRO A 96 4.57 2.47 10.95
CA PRO A 96 3.23 2.22 11.45
C PRO A 96 2.59 3.49 12.03
N LEU A 97 1.26 3.54 12.04
CA LEU A 97 0.52 4.60 12.70
C LEU A 97 0.77 4.55 14.21
N ASN A 98 0.84 5.71 14.84
CA ASN A 98 0.82 5.79 16.30
C ASN A 98 -0.57 5.41 16.85
N GLN A 99 -0.67 5.21 18.16
CA GLN A 99 -1.92 4.76 18.80
C GLN A 99 -3.10 5.71 18.53
N GLU A 100 -2.86 7.02 18.56
CA GLU A 100 -3.90 8.03 18.32
C GLU A 100 -4.47 7.95 16.89
N ASN A 101 -3.60 7.92 15.87
CA ASN A 101 -4.03 7.81 14.48
C ASN A 101 -4.63 6.44 14.17
N SER A 102 -4.13 5.38 14.82
CA SER A 102 -4.69 4.03 14.70
C SER A 102 -6.11 3.98 15.26
N TRP A 103 -6.33 4.58 16.43
CA TRP A 103 -7.65 4.70 17.03
C TRP A 103 -8.58 5.55 16.16
N LYS A 104 -8.11 6.70 15.65
CA LYS A 104 -8.88 7.57 14.74
C LYS A 104 -9.28 6.86 13.44
N LEU A 105 -8.44 5.94 12.95
CA LEU A 105 -8.75 5.13 11.77
C LEU A 105 -9.86 4.12 12.09
N PHE A 106 -9.84 3.50 13.27
CA PHE A 106 -10.81 2.49 13.72
C PHE A 106 -12.14 3.07 14.22
N SER A 107 -12.11 4.21 14.91
CA SER A 107 -13.23 4.71 15.73
C SER A 107 -14.45 5.14 14.92
N LYS A 108 -14.32 5.28 13.59
CA LYS A 108 -15.44 5.54 12.69
C LYS A 108 -16.53 4.48 12.80
N MET A 109 -16.19 3.23 13.13
CA MET A 109 -17.15 2.16 13.40
C MET A 109 -17.91 2.32 14.72
N VAL A 110 -17.21 2.70 15.80
CA VAL A 110 -17.77 2.71 17.16
C VAL A 110 -18.83 3.81 17.32
N MET A 111 -18.71 4.89 16.54
CA MET A 111 -19.54 6.10 16.68
C MET A 111 -20.88 6.05 15.94
N THR A 112 -21.17 5.02 15.12
CA THR A 112 -22.37 4.99 14.27
C THR A 112 -23.58 4.26 14.88
N SER A 113 -23.52 3.86 16.15
CA SER A 113 -24.57 3.03 16.74
C SER A 113 -25.57 3.86 17.55
N GLU A 114 -26.56 4.43 16.86
CA GLU A 114 -27.70 5.10 17.50
C GLU A 114 -28.55 4.09 18.29
N GLY A 115 -28.90 4.42 19.54
CA GLY A 115 -29.82 3.62 20.37
C GLY A 115 -29.17 2.70 21.42
N ASN A 116 -27.85 2.70 21.57
CA ASN A 116 -27.15 1.87 22.56
C ASN A 116 -26.93 2.58 23.91
N THR A 117 -26.81 1.78 24.97
CA THR A 117 -26.50 2.30 26.32
C THR A 117 -25.06 2.82 26.37
N MET A 118 -24.83 3.87 27.18
CA MET A 118 -23.49 4.44 27.38
C MET A 118 -22.49 3.42 27.93
N ASP A 119 -22.94 2.49 28.78
CA ASP A 119 -22.09 1.45 29.37
C ASP A 119 -21.57 0.47 28.31
N LEU A 120 -22.45 0.02 27.39
CA LEU A 120 -22.06 -0.85 26.28
C LEU A 120 -21.02 -0.16 25.37
N LEU A 121 -21.25 1.11 25.06
CA LEU A 121 -20.32 1.89 24.23
C LEU A 121 -18.94 2.03 24.89
N GLN A 122 -18.88 2.22 26.20
CA GLN A 122 -17.63 2.31 26.95
C GLN A 122 -16.86 0.97 26.96
N GLU A 123 -17.57 -0.15 27.13
CA GLU A 123 -16.94 -1.49 27.06
C GLU A 123 -16.43 -1.81 25.66
N LEU A 124 -17.20 -1.49 24.62
CA LEU A 124 -16.79 -1.67 23.23
C LEU A 124 -15.62 -0.75 22.85
N GLU A 125 -15.60 0.49 23.35
CA GLU A 125 -14.46 1.38 23.17
C GLU A 125 -13.18 0.79 23.78
N TYR A 126 -13.28 0.24 25.00
CA TYR A 126 -12.16 -0.40 25.68
C TYR A 126 -11.64 -1.62 24.90
N LEU A 127 -12.53 -2.49 24.41
CA LEU A 127 -12.15 -3.63 23.56
C LEU A 127 -11.56 -3.17 22.23
N GLY A 128 -12.14 -2.15 21.60
CA GLY A 128 -11.67 -1.57 20.35
C GLY A 128 -10.24 -1.05 20.46
N LYS A 129 -9.89 -0.37 21.56
CA LYS A 129 -8.52 0.11 21.79
C LYS A 129 -7.50 -1.03 21.88
N GLN A 130 -7.85 -2.14 22.54
CA GLN A 130 -7.00 -3.34 22.61
C GLN A 130 -6.87 -4.02 21.25
N ILE A 131 -7.94 -4.08 20.47
CA ILE A 131 -7.93 -4.63 19.10
C ILE A 131 -6.99 -3.80 18.21
N VAL A 132 -7.10 -2.47 18.28
CA VAL A 132 -6.24 -1.54 17.52
C VAL A 132 -4.78 -1.68 17.94
N GLU A 133 -4.49 -1.84 19.22
CA GLU A 133 -3.14 -2.09 19.73
C GLU A 133 -2.56 -3.40 19.13
N LYS A 134 -3.35 -4.47 19.07
CA LYS A 134 -2.94 -5.72 18.42
C LYS A 134 -2.71 -5.59 16.90
N CYS A 135 -3.31 -4.61 16.24
CA CYS A 135 -3.06 -4.34 14.82
C CYS A 135 -1.68 -3.68 14.58
N GLY A 136 -0.95 -3.29 15.62
CA GLY A 136 0.42 -2.81 15.54
C GLY A 136 0.59 -1.53 14.71
N GLY A 137 -0.46 -0.72 14.58
CA GLY A 137 -0.44 0.50 13.76
C GLY A 137 -0.45 0.27 12.25
N ILE A 138 -0.64 -0.97 11.77
CA ILE A 138 -0.72 -1.26 10.33
C ILE A 138 -2.10 -0.85 9.80
N PRO A 139 -2.21 0.16 8.91
CA PRO A 139 -3.51 0.68 8.48
C PRO A 139 -4.43 -0.40 7.89
N LEU A 140 -3.87 -1.31 7.09
CA LEU A 140 -4.66 -2.38 6.46
C LEU A 140 -5.21 -3.37 7.50
N ALA A 141 -4.43 -3.75 8.51
CA ALA A 141 -4.88 -4.63 9.59
C ALA A 141 -6.03 -4.01 10.39
N ILE A 142 -5.92 -2.71 10.67
CA ILE A 142 -6.98 -1.94 11.37
C ILE A 142 -8.27 -1.95 10.55
N VAL A 143 -8.21 -1.58 9.27
CA VAL A 143 -9.40 -1.49 8.40
C VAL A 143 -10.05 -2.85 8.17
N VAL A 144 -9.26 -3.92 8.00
CA VAL A 144 -9.81 -5.28 7.86
C VAL A 144 -10.52 -5.70 9.13
N THR A 145 -9.90 -5.48 10.30
CA THR A 145 -10.52 -5.83 11.59
C THR A 145 -11.80 -5.04 11.83
N GLU A 146 -11.79 -3.75 11.55
CA GLU A 146 -12.97 -2.88 11.61
C GLU A 146 -14.08 -3.39 10.67
N GLY A 147 -13.73 -3.79 9.44
CA GLY A 147 -14.66 -4.44 8.51
C GLY A 147 -15.25 -5.75 9.06
N MET A 148 -14.41 -6.61 9.64
CA MET A 148 -14.86 -7.88 10.25
C MET A 148 -15.80 -7.66 11.44
N LEU A 149 -15.58 -6.61 12.24
CA LEU A 149 -16.44 -6.28 13.36
C LEU A 149 -17.78 -5.69 12.91
N ARG A 150 -17.82 -4.95 11.78
CA ARG A 150 -19.08 -4.43 11.18
C ARG A 150 -20.05 -5.52 10.76
N GLU A 151 -19.54 -6.66 10.31
CA GLU A 151 -20.35 -7.82 9.92
C GLU A 151 -20.80 -8.67 11.11
N ARG A 152 -20.47 -8.28 12.35
CA ARG A 152 -20.83 -9.00 13.58
C ARG A 152 -21.84 -8.18 14.40
N GLU A 153 -22.53 -8.88 15.29
CA GLU A 153 -23.35 -8.23 16.30
C GLU A 153 -22.52 -7.26 17.14
N LEU A 154 -23.08 -6.09 17.42
CA LEU A 154 -22.45 -5.09 18.27
C LEU A 154 -22.56 -5.50 19.75
N SER A 155 -21.78 -6.48 20.15
CA SER A 155 -21.76 -7.04 21.50
C SER A 155 -20.34 -7.25 22.02
N VAL A 156 -20.20 -7.15 23.34
CA VAL A 156 -18.94 -7.37 24.07
C VAL A 156 -18.38 -8.76 23.79
N GLN A 157 -19.27 -9.76 23.69
CA GLN A 157 -18.92 -11.14 23.40
C GLN A 157 -18.31 -11.27 22.00
N ALA A 158 -18.95 -10.71 20.97
CA ALA A 158 -18.45 -10.77 19.60
C ALA A 158 -17.08 -10.10 19.44
N TRP A 159 -16.90 -8.92 20.06
CA TRP A 159 -15.64 -8.17 20.01
C TRP A 159 -14.54 -8.85 20.81
N SER A 160 -14.87 -9.44 21.97
CA SER A 160 -13.92 -10.24 22.76
C SER A 160 -13.41 -11.46 21.99
N LEU A 161 -14.26 -12.10 21.19
CA LEU A 161 -13.84 -13.22 20.33
C LEU A 161 -12.85 -12.77 19.25
N VAL A 162 -13.10 -11.64 18.58
CA VAL A 162 -12.16 -11.08 17.60
C VAL A 162 -10.83 -10.69 18.26
N LEU A 163 -10.87 -10.05 19.43
CA LEU A 163 -9.66 -9.72 20.18
C LEU A 163 -8.83 -10.96 20.53
N LYS A 164 -9.49 -12.08 20.87
CA LYS A 164 -8.83 -13.36 21.15
C LYS A 164 -8.25 -14.01 19.89
N SER A 165 -8.94 -13.91 18.74
CA SER A 165 -8.48 -14.52 17.49
C SER A 165 -7.29 -13.79 16.86
N ILE A 166 -7.14 -12.48 17.09
CA ILE A 166 -5.98 -11.72 16.58
C ILE A 166 -4.70 -12.19 17.27
N GLY A 167 -3.80 -12.79 16.50
CA GLY A 167 -2.51 -13.32 16.96
C GLY A 167 -2.53 -14.79 17.38
N GLN A 168 -3.63 -15.52 17.19
CA GLN A 168 -3.63 -16.97 17.29
C GLN A 168 -3.43 -17.60 15.91
N GLU A 169 -2.45 -18.50 15.76
CA GLU A 169 -2.30 -19.37 14.59
C GLU A 169 -3.37 -20.48 14.62
N GLU A 170 -4.66 -20.14 14.61
CA GLU A 170 -5.71 -21.16 14.50
C GLU A 170 -6.09 -21.41 13.04
N LYS A 171 -5.86 -22.66 12.64
CA LYS A 171 -6.11 -23.27 11.33
C LYS A 171 -7.60 -23.42 11.04
N HIS A 172 -8.40 -22.35 11.01
CA HIS A 172 -9.71 -22.38 10.33
C HIS A 172 -10.37 -21.00 10.28
N ASP A 173 -9.79 -20.06 9.54
CA ASP A 173 -10.60 -19.04 8.88
C ASP A 173 -9.83 -18.48 7.68
N GLU A 174 -10.52 -18.19 6.58
CA GLU A 174 -9.89 -17.66 5.35
C GLU A 174 -9.14 -16.33 5.58
N PHE A 175 -9.35 -15.68 6.74
CA PHE A 175 -8.89 -14.34 7.08
C PHE A 175 -7.62 -14.29 7.94
N SER A 176 -7.18 -15.41 8.54
CA SER A 176 -5.94 -15.44 9.33
C SER A 176 -4.70 -15.03 8.51
N LYS A 177 -4.78 -15.11 7.17
CA LYS A 177 -3.73 -14.68 6.23
C LYS A 177 -3.44 -13.18 6.25
N VAL A 178 -4.38 -12.35 6.71
CA VAL A 178 -4.19 -10.88 6.71
C VAL A 178 -3.17 -10.44 7.77
N PHE A 179 -3.05 -11.20 8.86
CA PHE A 179 -2.14 -10.88 9.97
C PHE A 179 -0.79 -11.60 9.89
N SER A 180 -0.57 -12.43 8.87
CA SER A 180 0.66 -13.22 8.69
C SER A 180 1.71 -12.54 7.79
N ILE A 181 1.73 -11.20 7.73
CA ILE A 181 2.66 -10.44 6.86
C ILE A 181 3.99 -10.20 7.57
#